data_AF-A0A151AUT2-F1
#
_entry.id   AF-A0A151AUT2-F1
#
_cell.length_a   1.000
_cell.length_b   1.000
_cell.length_c   1.000
_cell.angle_alpha   90.00
_cell.angle_beta   90.00
_cell.angle_gamma   90.00
#
_symmetry.space_group_name_H-M   'P 1'
#
loop_
_entity.id
_entity.type
_entity.pdbx_description
1 polymer ?
#
loop_
_entity_poly.entity_id
_entity_poly.type
_entity_poly.pdbx_seq_one_letter_code
_entity_poly.pdbx_strand_id
1 'polypeptide(L)'
;MPKQGRFKHRVNLWIDDDLTARLKAEAIRRELSIAVLVREILNRALSEGAAIEGREALDQAIRRAIKKDVDRLAKLMVKSTMAGATAMFLNVQVLNDLGKHDAANIYHVARKKALEYLRLSENDGEVNG
;
A
#
# COMPACT_ATOMS: atom_id res chain seq x y z
N MET A 1 -22.44 -22.95 -48.81
CA MET A 1 -23.12 -22.69 -47.51
C MET A 1 -22.35 -21.58 -46.79
N PRO A 2 -22.93 -20.41 -46.47
CA PRO A 2 -22.17 -19.30 -45.94
C PRO A 2 -21.94 -19.45 -44.43
N LYS A 3 -20.69 -19.26 -44.01
CA LYS A 3 -20.21 -19.35 -42.61
C LYS A 3 -20.94 -18.31 -41.75
N GLN A 4 -21.71 -18.75 -40.74
CA GLN A 4 -22.26 -17.86 -39.73
C GLN A 4 -21.11 -17.12 -39.03
N GLY A 5 -21.08 -15.79 -39.17
CA GLY A 5 -20.01 -14.94 -38.66
C GLY A 5 -20.02 -14.86 -37.13
N ARG A 6 -18.82 -14.84 -36.53
CA ARG A 6 -18.53 -14.75 -35.09
C ARG A 6 -19.21 -13.57 -34.35
N PHE A 7 -19.76 -12.59 -35.06
CA PHE A 7 -20.38 -11.39 -34.49
C PHE A 7 -21.86 -11.33 -34.88
N LYS A 8 -22.76 -11.26 -33.88
CA LYS A 8 -24.22 -11.33 -34.06
C LYS A 8 -24.96 -10.01 -33.85
N HIS A 9 -24.30 -9.00 -33.29
CA HIS A 9 -24.92 -7.71 -32.95
C HIS A 9 -24.17 -6.56 -33.62
N ARG A 10 -24.91 -5.57 -34.12
CA ARG A 10 -24.39 -4.36 -34.74
C ARG A 10 -24.76 -3.16 -33.88
N VAL A 11 -23.78 -2.32 -33.57
CA VAL A 11 -23.96 -1.06 -32.85
C VAL A 11 -23.72 0.07 -33.85
N ASN A 12 -24.67 0.99 -33.96
CA ASN A 12 -24.51 2.24 -34.71
C ASN A 12 -24.43 3.38 -33.70
N LEU A 13 -23.42 4.24 -33.86
CA LEU A 13 -23.15 5.34 -32.94
C LEU A 13 -22.67 6.55 -33.74
N TRP A 14 -23.15 7.73 -33.35
CA TRP A 14 -22.66 9.01 -33.86
C TRP A 14 -21.46 9.41 -33.03
N ILE A 15 -20.37 9.77 -33.71
CA ILE A 15 -19.14 10.25 -33.09
C ILE A 15 -18.73 11.55 -33.75
N ASP A 16 -18.01 12.38 -33.00
CA ASP A 16 -17.47 13.62 -33.52
C ASP A 16 -16.36 13.37 -34.57
N ASP A 17 -16.08 14.42 -35.34
CA ASP A 17 -15.11 14.36 -36.44
C ASP A 17 -13.67 14.15 -35.94
N ASP A 18 -13.33 14.67 -34.76
CA ASP A 18 -12.01 14.50 -34.14
C ASP A 18 -11.76 13.03 -33.76
N LEU A 19 -12.72 12.40 -33.10
CA LEU A 19 -12.68 11.01 -32.69
C LEU A 19 -12.64 10.08 -33.90
N THR A 20 -13.37 10.43 -34.96
CA THR A 20 -13.30 9.71 -36.24
C THR A 20 -11.90 9.80 -36.86
N ALA A 21 -11.28 10.99 -36.87
CA ALA A 21 -9.93 11.18 -37.37
C ALA A 21 -8.90 10.40 -36.55
N ARG A 22 -9.01 10.45 -35.22
CA ARG A 22 -8.12 9.75 -34.29
C ARG A 22 -8.25 8.23 -34.41
N LEU A 23 -9.46 7.70 -34.52
CA LEU A 23 -9.68 6.27 -34.74
C LEU A 23 -9.09 5.79 -36.06
N LYS A 24 -9.21 6.59 -37.13
CA LYS A 24 -8.60 6.27 -38.43
C LYS A 24 -7.07 6.28 -38.36
N ALA A 25 -6.47 7.32 -37.77
CA ALA A 25 -5.02 7.41 -37.61
C ALA A 25 -4.47 6.23 -36.78
N GLU A 26 -5.17 5.87 -35.70
CA GLU A 26 -4.80 4.76 -34.84
C GLU A 26 -4.97 3.39 -35.52
N ALA A 27 -6.02 3.23 -36.32
CA ALA A 27 -6.27 2.02 -37.10
C ALA A 27 -5.17 1.81 -38.16
N ILE A 28 -4.77 2.87 -38.86
CA ILE A 28 -3.65 2.84 -39.82
C ILE A 28 -2.35 2.48 -39.10
N ARG A 29 -2.05 3.13 -37.97
CA ARG A 29 -0.83 2.89 -37.19
C ARG A 29 -0.68 1.44 -36.74
N ARG A 30 -1.78 0.77 -36.42
CA ARG A 30 -1.79 -0.62 -35.94
C ARG A 30 -2.08 -1.65 -37.03
N GLU A 31 -2.29 -1.21 -38.27
CA GLU A 31 -2.67 -2.07 -39.41
C GLU A 31 -3.97 -2.86 -39.13
N LEU A 32 -4.90 -2.27 -38.39
CA LEU A 32 -6.18 -2.89 -38.02
C LEU A 32 -7.34 -2.21 -38.74
N SER A 33 -8.42 -2.97 -38.98
CA SER A 33 -9.69 -2.33 -39.37
C SER A 33 -10.25 -1.53 -38.17
N ILE A 34 -10.91 -0.40 -38.46
CA ILE A 34 -11.56 0.45 -37.45
C ILE A 34 -12.50 -0.38 -36.55
N ALA A 35 -13.25 -1.33 -37.13
CA ALA A 35 -14.15 -2.20 -36.38
C ALA A 35 -13.43 -3.16 -35.42
N VAL A 36 -12.22 -3.62 -35.75
CA VAL A 36 -11.40 -4.44 -34.84
C VAL A 36 -10.85 -3.57 -33.73
N LEU A 37 -10.28 -2.41 -34.07
CA LEU A 37 -9.75 -1.46 -33.10
C LEU A 37 -10.80 -1.03 -32.07
N VAL A 38 -12.00 -0.66 -32.52
CA VAL A 38 -13.10 -0.25 -31.63
C VAL A 38 -13.51 -1.40 -30.69
N ARG A 39 -13.57 -2.65 -31.17
CA ARG A 39 -13.86 -3.80 -30.32
C ARG A 39 -12.78 -4.05 -29.27
N GLU A 40 -11.51 -3.92 -29.64
CA GLU A 40 -10.40 -4.06 -28.71
C GLU A 40 -10.43 -2.96 -27.63
N ILE A 41 -10.66 -1.71 -28.03
CA ILE A 41 -10.77 -0.58 -27.10
C ILE A 41 -11.95 -0.80 -26.15
N LEU A 42 -13.12 -1.20 -26.65
CA LEU A 42 -14.30 -1.44 -25.81
C LEU A 42 -14.07 -2.59 -24.83
N ASN A 43 -13.51 -3.72 -25.29
CA ASN A 43 -13.19 -4.84 -24.40
C ASN A 43 -12.18 -4.43 -23.33
N ARG A 44 -11.13 -3.70 -23.72
CA ARG A 44 -10.11 -3.21 -22.81
C ARG A 44 -10.69 -2.24 -21.78
N ALA A 45 -11.49 -1.27 -22.21
CA ALA A 45 -12.13 -0.31 -21.31
C ALA A 45 -13.09 -0.98 -20.32
N LEU A 46 -13.88 -1.96 -20.78
CA LEU A 46 -14.78 -2.73 -19.91
C LEU A 46 -14.00 -3.60 -18.91
N SER A 47 -12.90 -4.23 -19.33
CA SER A 47 -12.05 -5.02 -18.44
C SER A 47 -11.25 -4.16 -17.44
N GLU A 48 -10.70 -3.03 -17.88
CA GLU A 48 -9.97 -2.09 -17.03
C GLU A 48 -10.90 -1.42 -16.01
N GLY A 49 -12.11 -1.00 -16.43
CA GLY A 49 -13.13 -0.47 -15.52
C GLY A 49 -13.53 -1.47 -14.43
N ALA A 50 -13.81 -2.72 -14.83
CA ALA A 50 -14.12 -3.80 -13.88
C ALA A 50 -12.95 -4.11 -12.92
N ALA A 51 -11.71 -4.03 -13.40
CA ALA A 51 -10.53 -4.25 -12.58
C ALA A 51 -10.29 -3.09 -11.59
N ILE A 52 -10.53 -1.84 -11.99
CA ILE A 52 -10.42 -0.66 -11.12
C ILE A 52 -11.48 -0.72 -10.01
N GLU A 53 -12.74 -0.95 -10.37
CA GLU A 53 -13.84 -1.07 -9.40
C GLU A 53 -13.61 -2.25 -8.44
N GLY A 54 -13.18 -3.40 -8.97
CA GLY A 54 -12.85 -4.58 -8.16
C GLY A 54 -11.67 -4.33 -7.21
N ARG A 55 -10.64 -3.61 -7.67
CA ARG A 55 -9.49 -3.23 -6.85
C ARG A 55 -9.88 -2.26 -5.73
N GLU A 56 -10.68 -1.23 -6.03
CA GLU A 56 -11.14 -0.28 -5.01
C GLU A 56 -11.97 -0.96 -3.93
N ALA A 57 -12.87 -1.87 -4.32
CA ALA A 57 -13.66 -2.67 -3.38
C ALA A 57 -12.77 -3.57 -2.50
N LEU A 58 -11.75 -4.21 -3.10
CA LEU A 58 -10.79 -5.05 -2.38
C LEU A 58 -9.92 -4.23 -1.42
N ASP A 59 -9.39 -3.10 -1.85
CA ASP A 59 -8.57 -2.20 -1.02
C ASP A 59 -9.38 -1.68 0.18
N GLN A 60 -10.66 -1.34 -0.02
CA GLN A 60 -11.55 -0.98 1.09
C GLN A 60 -11.80 -2.16 2.04
N ALA A 61 -12.00 -3.37 1.53
CA ALA A 61 -12.21 -4.55 2.35
C ALA A 61 -10.97 -4.89 3.19
N ILE A 62 -9.78 -4.88 2.58
CA ILE A 62 -8.51 -5.09 3.28
C ILE A 62 -8.30 -4.02 4.34
N ARG A 63 -8.50 -2.74 3.99
CA ARG A 63 -8.36 -1.64 4.95
C ARG A 63 -9.32 -1.80 6.13
N ARG A 64 -10.57 -2.19 5.90
CA ARG A 64 -11.54 -2.46 6.98
C ARG A 64 -11.12 -3.63 7.85
N ALA A 65 -10.61 -4.71 7.26
CA ALA A 65 -10.17 -5.89 7.98
C ALA A 65 -8.99 -5.60 8.92
N ILE A 66 -7.99 -4.85 8.45
CA ILE A 66 -6.78 -4.57 9.25
C ILE A 66 -6.92 -3.35 10.18
N LYS A 67 -7.88 -2.45 9.93
CA LYS A 67 -7.98 -1.16 10.65
C LYS A 67 -8.02 -1.34 12.16
N LYS A 68 -8.81 -2.32 12.65
CA LYS A 68 -8.93 -2.57 14.09
C LYS A 68 -7.58 -2.92 14.72
N ASP A 69 -6.78 -3.74 14.04
CA ASP A 69 -5.47 -4.16 14.54
C ASP A 69 -4.44 -3.05 14.43
N VAL A 70 -4.44 -2.29 13.34
CA VAL A 70 -3.60 -1.10 13.19
C VAL A 70 -3.90 -0.08 14.30
N ASP A 71 -5.17 0.21 14.56
CA ASP A 71 -5.59 1.14 15.61
C ASP A 71 -5.19 0.63 17.01
N ARG A 72 -5.27 -0.68 17.24
CA ARG A 72 -4.84 -1.32 18.48
C ARG A 72 -3.33 -1.22 18.67
N LEU A 73 -2.56 -1.52 17.63
CA LEU A 73 -1.09 -1.40 17.64
C LEU A 73 -0.67 0.04 17.87
N ALA A 74 -1.31 1.01 17.21
CA ALA A 74 -1.05 2.42 17.43
C ALA A 74 -1.31 2.82 18.90
N LYS A 75 -2.44 2.40 19.48
CA LYS A 75 -2.73 2.65 20.91
C LYS A 75 -1.72 2.01 21.85
N LEU A 76 -1.28 0.78 21.57
CA LEU A 76 -0.26 0.10 22.37
C LEU A 76 1.08 0.81 22.29
N MET A 77 1.48 1.24 21.10
CA MET A 77 2.70 2.03 20.88
C MET A 77 2.65 3.34 21.68
N VAL A 78 1.56 4.10 21.61
CA VAL A 78 1.40 5.33 22.39
C VAL A 78 1.56 5.07 23.89
N LYS A 79 0.88 4.05 24.43
CA LYS A 79 0.98 3.70 25.85
C LYS A 79 2.40 3.29 26.25
N SER A 80 3.05 2.46 25.43
CA SER A 80 4.41 2.00 25.65
C SER A 80 5.41 3.17 25.61
N THR A 81 5.29 4.06 24.63
CA THR A 81 6.12 5.25 24.51
C THR A 81 5.92 6.19 25.69
N MET A 82 4.68 6.42 26.14
CA MET A 82 4.41 7.24 27.32
C MET A 82 5.03 6.64 28.58
N ALA A 83 4.87 5.33 28.79
CA ALA A 83 5.47 4.63 29.93
C ALA A 83 7.01 4.71 29.89
N GLY A 84 7.61 4.47 28.73
CA GLY A 84 9.06 4.56 28.53
C GLY A 84 9.59 5.98 28.78
N ALA A 85 8.94 7.00 28.23
CA ALA A 85 9.30 8.39 28.45
C ALA A 85 9.17 8.80 29.94
N THR A 86 8.12 8.32 30.61
CA THR A 86 7.92 8.56 32.06
C THR A 86 9.03 7.92 32.88
N ALA A 87 9.38 6.66 32.59
CA ALA A 87 10.48 5.96 33.25
C ALA A 87 11.82 6.66 33.02
N MET A 88 12.09 7.12 31.78
CA MET A 88 13.30 7.90 31.47
C MET A 88 13.35 9.21 32.27
N PHE A 89 12.23 9.94 32.35
CA PHE A 89 12.16 11.18 33.13
C PHE A 89 12.41 10.94 34.62
N LEU A 90 11.77 9.93 35.21
CA LEU A 90 11.99 9.55 36.61
C LEU A 90 13.47 9.20 36.87
N ASN A 91 14.11 8.46 35.96
CA ASN A 91 15.52 8.14 36.07
C ASN A 91 16.42 9.39 36.00
N VAL A 92 16.11 10.35 35.12
CA VAL A 92 16.85 11.63 35.05
C VAL A 92 16.68 12.43 36.34
N GLN A 93 15.47 12.47 36.91
CA GLN A 93 15.22 13.14 38.19
C GLN A 93 16.04 12.51 39.32
N VAL A 94 16.05 11.17 39.43
CA VAL A 94 16.87 10.47 40.43
C VAL A 94 18.36 10.75 40.24
N LEU A 95 18.86 10.77 39.00
CA LEU A 95 20.25 11.12 38.71
C LEU A 95 20.57 12.55 39.16
N ASN A 96 19.65 13.49 38.91
CA ASN A 96 19.80 14.87 39.34
C ASN A 96 19.81 15.00 40.87
N ASP A 97 18.92 14.29 41.57
CA ASP A 97 18.87 14.25 43.04
C ASP A 97 20.15 13.65 43.66
N LEU A 98 20.81 12.73 42.94
CA LEU A 98 22.12 12.18 43.30
C LEU A 98 23.31 13.08 42.91
N GLY A 99 23.06 14.29 42.41
CA GLY A 99 24.10 15.24 41.99
C GLY A 99 24.83 14.84 40.71
N LYS A 100 24.26 13.93 39.92
CA LYS A 100 24.82 13.51 38.62
C LYS A 100 24.23 14.38 37.52
N HIS A 101 25.00 15.36 37.06
CA HIS A 101 24.57 16.30 36.02
C HIS A 101 25.00 15.89 34.59
N ASP A 102 25.69 14.76 34.42
CA ASP A 102 26.11 14.24 33.11
C ASP A 102 25.05 13.32 32.47
N ALA A 103 23.80 13.77 32.45
CA ALA A 103 22.67 12.98 31.93
C ALA A 103 22.81 12.64 30.44
N ALA A 104 23.47 13.51 29.66
CA ALA A 104 23.69 13.32 28.24
C ALA A 104 24.60 12.12 27.93
N ASN A 105 25.75 12.03 28.60
CA ASN A 105 26.68 10.92 28.41
C ASN A 105 26.08 9.59 28.90
N ILE A 106 25.40 9.61 30.06
CA ILE A 106 24.70 8.43 30.59
C ILE A 106 23.65 7.92 29.60
N TYR A 107 22.88 8.83 28.98
CA TYR A 107 21.93 8.47 27.93
C TYR A 107 22.61 7.84 26.71
N HIS A 108 23.72 8.42 26.23
CA HIS A 108 24.43 7.88 25.06
C HIS A 108 25.00 6.48 25.31
N VAL A 109 25.57 6.23 26.48
CA VAL A 109 26.04 4.89 26.88
C VAL A 109 24.88 3.90 26.96
N ALA A 110 23.77 4.28 27.59
CA ALA A 110 22.58 3.45 27.71
C ALA A 110 21.98 3.12 26.33
N ARG A 111 21.88 4.12 25.44
CA ARG A 111 21.37 3.95 24.08
C ARG A 111 22.26 3.00 23.25
N LYS A 112 23.58 3.11 23.37
CA LYS A 112 24.52 2.20 22.69
C LYS A 112 24.29 0.74 23.10
N LYS A 113 24.16 0.48 24.41
CA LYS A 113 23.84 -0.86 24.93
C LYS A 113 22.47 -1.36 24.47
N ALA A 114 21.45 -0.50 24.47
CA ALA A 114 20.12 -0.86 23.98
C ALA A 114 20.12 -1.28 22.49
N LEU A 115 20.93 -0.60 21.66
CA LEU A 115 21.12 -0.97 20.25
C LEU A 115 21.84 -2.31 20.08
N GLU A 116 22.80 -2.63 20.95
CA GLU A 116 23.48 -3.92 20.97
C GLU A 116 22.49 -5.05 21.32
N TYR A 117 21.63 -4.86 22.32
CA TYR A 117 20.58 -5.84 22.66
C TYR A 117 19.59 -6.09 21.52
N LEU A 118 19.20 -5.06 20.77
CA LEU A 118 18.31 -5.21 19.62
C LEU A 118 18.97 -5.96 18.44
N ARG A 119 20.30 -5.99 18.39
CA ARG A 119 21.06 -6.70 17.35
C ARG A 119 21.35 -8.17 17.68
N LEU A 120 21.16 -8.60 18.93
CA LEU A 120 21.47 -9.96 19.40
C LEU A 120 20.38 -11.00 19.13
N SER A 121 19.40 -10.71 18.26
CA SER A 121 18.33 -11.66 17.93
C SER A 121 18.78 -12.66 16.86
N GLU A 122 19.34 -13.80 17.27
CA GLU A 122 19.13 -15.09 16.56
C GLU A 122 19.52 -16.37 17.33
N ASN A 123 20.29 -16.33 18.43
CA ASN A 123 20.81 -17.57 19.06
C ASN A 123 20.35 -17.92 20.49
N ASP A 124 19.60 -17.08 21.21
CA ASP A 124 19.24 -17.35 22.62
C ASP A 124 17.76 -17.74 22.83
N GLY A 125 17.15 -18.37 21.81
CA GLY A 125 15.74 -18.76 21.79
C GLY A 125 15.44 -20.22 22.19
N GLU A 126 16.43 -21.00 22.63
CA GLU A 126 16.18 -22.37 23.13
C GLU A 126 15.83 -22.33 24.63
N VAL A 127 14.55 -22.11 24.91
CA VAL A 127 13.97 -22.53 26.19
C VAL A 127 13.69 -24.03 26.07
N ASN A 128 14.59 -24.84 26.63
CA ASN A 128 14.39 -26.28 26.80
C ASN A 128 13.05 -26.55 27.51
N GLY A 129 12.24 -27.43 26.90
CA GLY A 129 10.97 -27.91 27.45
C GLY A 129 11.14 -28.91 28.59
#